data_AF-A0A538FXW4-F1
#
_entry.id   AF-A0A538FXW4-F1
#
_cell.length_a   1.000
_cell.length_b   1.000
_cell.length_c   1.000
_cell.angle_alpha   90.00
_cell.angle_beta   90.00
_cell.angle_gamma   90.00
#
_symmetry.space_group_name_H-M   'P 1'
#
loop_
_entity.id
_entity.type
_entity.pdbx_description
1 polymer ?
#
loop_
_entity_poly.entity_id
_entity_poly.type
_entity_poly.pdbx_seq_one_letter_code
_entity_poly.pdbx_strand_id
1 'polypeptide(L)'
;MEAGQANPEPGAATRRHIIERPRLTRLLDQTQARVIMLVAAAGYGKTTLARQWLEDKSHAWYSITSASSDVAALVLGLARALTHPSNEKFKLLRERLRATLEPEQEVERLIDLFTASFEDELRDRWIALDDYQALASSAACEDFVEGIIKRTPARILLTSRRRPRWADARQILYGELYEIGQIPLAMSEEEAEALLRHVGAKPARGLAALAHGWPAVLGLAAHSEHPHLPTSDLPAALYEFFAEELYRTASPAVRQALVRLALVP
;
A
#
# COMPACT_ATOMS: atom_id res chain seq x y z
N MET A 1 42.95 -30.85 -13.22
CA MET A 1 42.04 -30.93 -14.39
C MET A 1 40.65 -31.20 -13.83
N GLU A 2 40.02 -30.24 -13.16
CA GLU A 2 39.28 -29.11 -13.76
C GLU A 2 38.28 -29.56 -14.84
N ALA A 3 37.03 -29.73 -14.42
CA ALA A 3 35.86 -29.47 -15.26
C ALA A 3 34.84 -28.74 -14.36
N GLY A 4 34.59 -27.49 -14.73
CA GLY A 4 33.93 -26.48 -13.91
C GLY A 4 32.44 -26.66 -13.70
N GLN A 5 32.01 -26.05 -12.61
CA GLN A 5 30.64 -25.76 -12.24
C GLN A 5 29.91 -24.99 -13.35
N ALA A 6 28.73 -25.45 -13.74
CA ALA A 6 27.69 -24.58 -14.27
C ALA A 6 26.59 -24.52 -13.22
N ASN A 7 26.65 -23.46 -12.41
CA ASN A 7 25.61 -23.10 -11.46
C ASN A 7 24.38 -22.65 -12.26
N PRO A 8 23.16 -23.19 -12.04
CA PRO A 8 21.98 -22.62 -12.69
C PRO A 8 21.77 -21.20 -12.17
N GLU A 9 21.71 -20.23 -13.07
CA GLU A 9 21.50 -18.83 -12.72
C GLU A 9 20.19 -18.68 -11.92
N PRO A 10 20.19 -17.89 -10.83
CA PRO A 10 18.97 -17.60 -10.09
C PRO A 10 17.99 -16.86 -10.99
N GLY A 11 16.78 -17.43 -11.07
CA GLY A 11 15.76 -17.08 -12.04
C GLY A 11 15.53 -15.59 -12.22
N ALA A 12 15.27 -15.22 -13.47
CA ALA A 12 14.70 -13.94 -13.87
C ALA A 12 13.38 -13.72 -13.11
N ALA A 13 13.48 -13.13 -11.92
CA ALA A 13 12.36 -12.49 -11.28
C ALA A 13 11.85 -11.45 -12.28
N THR A 14 10.66 -11.71 -12.83
CA THR A 14 9.88 -10.82 -13.68
C THR A 14 10.09 -9.38 -13.20
N ARG A 15 10.87 -8.60 -13.95
CA ARG A 15 11.02 -7.17 -13.69
C ARG A 15 9.61 -6.61 -13.78
N ARG A 16 8.97 -6.37 -12.63
CA ARG A 16 7.68 -5.71 -12.56
C ARG A 16 7.93 -4.29 -13.05
N HIS A 17 7.74 -4.07 -14.35
CA HIS A 17 8.01 -2.79 -14.98
C HIS A 17 7.04 -1.76 -14.41
N ILE A 18 7.59 -0.78 -13.69
CA ILE A 18 6.83 0.32 -13.10
C ILE A 18 6.52 1.30 -14.22
N ILE A 19 5.24 1.51 -14.48
CA ILE A 19 4.78 2.55 -15.41
C ILE A 19 4.60 3.82 -14.62
N GLU A 20 5.27 4.87 -15.09
CA GLU A 20 5.07 6.19 -14.55
C GLU A 20 3.64 6.67 -14.84
N ARG A 21 3.02 7.27 -13.83
CA ARG A 21 1.66 7.81 -13.94
C ARG A 21 1.66 9.30 -13.62
N PRO A 22 2.18 10.17 -14.52
CA PRO A 22 2.35 11.60 -14.24
C PRO A 22 1.05 12.31 -13.83
N ARG A 23 -0.11 11.83 -14.30
CA ARG A 23 -1.41 12.36 -13.87
C ARG A 23 -1.60 12.22 -12.37
N LEU A 24 -1.23 11.08 -11.79
CA LEU A 24 -1.43 10.81 -10.37
C LEU A 24 -0.41 11.54 -9.50
N THR A 25 0.86 11.57 -9.91
CA THR A 25 1.87 12.35 -9.18
C THR A 25 1.53 13.85 -9.19
N ARG A 26 1.02 14.39 -10.30
CA ARG A 26 0.51 15.78 -10.35
C ARG A 26 -0.65 16.02 -9.37
N LEU A 27 -1.61 15.09 -9.23
CA LEU A 27 -2.68 15.24 -8.24
C LEU A 27 -2.12 15.30 -6.81
N LEU A 28 -1.10 14.49 -6.53
CA LEU A 28 -0.41 14.48 -5.24
C LEU A 28 0.43 15.75 -5.00
N ASP A 29 1.01 16.35 -6.04
CA ASP A 29 1.78 17.60 -5.90
C ASP A 29 0.88 18.84 -5.78
N GLN A 30 -0.36 18.78 -6.29
CA GLN A 30 -1.31 19.89 -6.26
C GLN A 30 -2.04 20.04 -4.93
N THR A 31 -2.13 18.98 -4.12
CA THR A 31 -2.82 19.04 -2.83
C THR A 31 -1.96 19.72 -1.76
N GLN A 32 -2.60 20.48 -0.88
CA GLN A 32 -1.98 21.05 0.32
C GLN A 32 -2.29 20.22 1.58
N ALA A 33 -3.04 19.12 1.43
CA ALA A 33 -3.38 18.27 2.54
C ALA A 33 -2.12 17.60 3.10
N ARG A 34 -1.96 17.67 4.43
CA ARG A 34 -0.85 17.02 5.14
C ARG A 34 -1.03 15.51 5.23
N VAL A 35 -2.25 15.00 5.11
CA VAL A 35 -2.52 13.57 5.07
C VAL A 35 -3.11 13.21 3.71
N ILE A 36 -2.44 12.33 3.01
CA ILE A 36 -2.86 11.81 1.72
C ILE A 36 -3.12 10.32 1.86
N MET A 37 -4.25 9.87 1.34
CA MET A 37 -4.69 8.48 1.42
C MET A 37 -4.90 7.92 0.02
N LEU A 38 -4.17 6.86 -0.31
CA LEU A 38 -4.42 6.05 -1.50
C LEU A 38 -5.31 4.88 -1.08
N VAL A 39 -6.59 4.92 -1.46
CA VAL A 39 -7.59 3.94 -1.00
C VAL A 39 -8.19 3.19 -2.19
N ALA A 40 -7.80 1.94 -2.36
CA ALA A 40 -8.30 1.05 -3.41
C ALA A 40 -7.99 -0.40 -3.11
N ALA A 41 -8.68 -1.33 -3.76
CA ALA A 41 -8.37 -2.77 -3.72
C ALA A 41 -6.91 -3.07 -4.09
N ALA A 42 -6.46 -4.31 -3.89
CA ALA A 42 -5.10 -4.65 -4.23
C ALA A 42 -4.87 -4.58 -5.76
N GLY A 43 -3.62 -4.43 -6.19
CA GLY A 43 -3.29 -4.36 -7.63
C GLY A 43 -3.58 -3.01 -8.31
N TYR A 44 -4.10 -2.00 -7.60
CA TYR A 44 -4.23 -0.63 -8.12
C TYR A 44 -2.93 0.19 -8.14
N GLY A 45 -1.80 -0.42 -7.80
CA GLY A 45 -0.49 0.24 -7.82
C GLY A 45 -0.28 1.30 -6.73
N LYS A 46 -1.04 1.26 -5.63
CA LYS A 46 -0.95 2.23 -4.52
C LYS A 46 0.47 2.37 -3.97
N THR A 47 1.08 1.25 -3.59
CA THR A 47 2.46 1.18 -3.08
C THR A 47 3.47 1.69 -4.12
N THR A 48 3.26 1.36 -5.39
CA THR A 48 4.11 1.80 -6.50
C THR A 48 4.03 3.30 -6.71
N LEU A 49 2.82 3.87 -6.73
CA LEU A 49 2.58 5.31 -6.80
C LEU A 49 3.19 6.04 -5.60
N ALA A 50 3.00 5.50 -4.39
CA ALA A 50 3.55 6.09 -3.17
C ALA A 50 5.08 6.15 -3.19
N ARG A 51 5.75 5.06 -3.62
CA ARG A 51 7.22 5.05 -3.78
C ARG A 51 7.68 6.04 -4.83
N GLN A 52 7.06 6.03 -6.01
CA GLN A 52 7.40 6.94 -7.09
C GLN A 52 7.26 8.40 -6.66
N TRP A 53 6.18 8.75 -5.97
CA TRP A 53 5.94 10.13 -5.57
C TRP A 53 6.85 10.59 -4.42
N LEU A 54 7.30 9.68 -3.56
CA LEU A 54 8.20 9.99 -2.44
C LEU A 54 9.69 9.91 -2.80
N GLU A 55 10.06 9.41 -3.98
CA GLU A 55 11.44 9.20 -4.41
C GLU A 55 12.32 10.45 -4.22
N ASP A 56 11.82 11.62 -4.64
CA ASP A 56 12.54 12.90 -4.53
C ASP A 56 12.22 13.67 -3.23
N LYS A 57 11.58 13.04 -2.25
CA LYS A 57 11.14 13.67 -1.00
C LYS A 57 11.84 13.02 0.19
N SER A 58 12.21 13.82 1.19
CA SER A 58 12.65 13.26 2.48
C SER A 58 11.47 12.49 3.09
N HIS A 59 11.65 11.19 3.32
CA HIS A 59 10.59 10.32 3.82
C HIS A 59 11.11 9.20 4.72
N ALA A 60 10.24 8.73 5.61
CA ALA A 60 10.36 7.49 6.34
C ALA A 60 9.30 6.51 5.84
N TRP A 61 9.68 5.27 5.58
CA TRP A 61 8.76 4.25 5.07
C TRP A 61 8.53 3.15 6.10
N TYR A 62 7.26 2.93 6.45
CA TYR A 62 6.84 1.82 7.30
C TYR A 62 5.81 0.95 6.60
N SER A 63 6.23 -0.27 6.26
CA SER A 63 5.33 -1.32 5.76
C SER A 63 4.66 -2.03 6.92
N ILE A 64 3.36 -1.81 7.06
CA ILE A 64 2.55 -2.38 8.14
C ILE A 64 2.27 -3.85 7.83
N THR A 65 2.38 -4.69 8.85
CA THR A 65 2.12 -6.13 8.74
C THR A 65 1.00 -6.53 9.69
N SER A 66 0.53 -7.77 9.62
CA SER A 66 -0.42 -8.30 10.60
C SER A 66 0.11 -8.25 12.04
N ALA A 67 1.42 -8.39 12.25
CA ALA A 67 2.03 -8.25 13.58
C ALA A 67 1.93 -6.83 14.14
N SER A 68 1.72 -5.83 13.27
CA SER A 68 1.53 -4.44 13.67
C SER A 68 0.14 -4.15 14.24
N SER A 69 -0.77 -5.14 14.32
CA SER A 69 -2.07 -4.98 14.99
C SER A 69 -1.96 -4.89 16.52
N ASP A 70 -0.78 -5.20 17.08
CA ASP A 70 -0.40 -4.89 18.45
C ASP A 70 0.17 -3.46 18.53
N VAL A 71 -0.30 -2.66 19.49
CA VAL A 71 0.07 -1.24 19.60
C VAL A 71 1.56 -1.08 19.87
N ALA A 72 2.17 -1.92 20.71
CA ALA A 72 3.60 -1.81 20.99
C ALA A 72 4.44 -2.14 19.74
N ALA A 73 4.04 -3.15 18.97
CA ALA A 73 4.67 -3.50 17.70
C ALA A 73 4.52 -2.38 16.66
N LEU A 74 3.34 -1.74 16.57
CA LEU A 74 3.11 -0.57 15.72
C LEU A 74 4.04 0.59 16.10
N VAL A 75 4.05 0.97 17.37
CA VAL A 75 4.86 2.08 17.91
C VAL A 75 6.35 1.84 17.64
N LEU A 76 6.85 0.63 17.91
CA LEU A 76 8.24 0.26 17.63
C LEU A 76 8.56 0.22 16.14
N GLY A 77 7.65 -0.32 15.33
CA GLY A 77 7.80 -0.39 13.88
C GLY A 77 7.92 0.99 13.25
N LEU A 78 7.05 1.91 13.65
CA LEU A 78 7.09 3.30 13.20
C LEU A 78 8.35 4.02 13.70
N ALA A 79 8.73 3.83 14.97
CA ALA A 79 9.97 4.41 15.50
C ALA A 79 11.22 3.94 14.71
N ARG A 80 11.28 2.67 14.31
CA ARG A 80 12.36 2.14 13.45
C ARG A 80 12.40 2.77 12.07
N ALA A 81 11.25 3.17 11.52
CA ALA A 81 11.19 3.86 10.24
C ALA A 81 11.68 5.31 10.37
N LEU A 82 11.44 5.96 11.51
CA LEU A 82 11.85 7.35 11.76
C LEU A 82 13.33 7.49 12.14
N THR A 83 13.87 6.53 12.90
CA THR A 83 15.25 6.61 13.41
C THR A 83 15.96 5.25 13.48
N HIS A 84 17.28 5.29 13.52
CA HIS A 84 18.10 4.08 13.64
C HIS A 84 17.93 3.41 15.02
N PRO A 85 17.87 2.07 15.14
CA PRO A 85 17.68 1.38 16.42
C PRO A 85 18.75 1.62 17.49
N SER A 86 19.91 2.18 17.11
CA SER A 86 20.97 2.55 18.06
C SER A 86 20.76 3.92 18.71
N ASN A 87 19.83 4.75 18.19
CA ASN A 87 19.53 6.06 18.72
C ASN A 87 18.94 5.96 20.14
N GLU A 88 19.35 6.87 21.03
CA GLU A 88 18.92 6.92 22.43
C GLU A 88 17.39 7.01 22.56
N LYS A 89 16.73 7.83 21.73
CA LYS A 89 15.26 8.00 21.69
C LYS A 89 14.56 6.66 21.44
N PHE A 90 15.09 5.87 20.50
CA PHE A 90 14.55 4.55 20.17
C PHE A 90 14.70 3.55 21.32
N LYS A 91 15.88 3.52 21.95
CA LYS A 91 16.15 2.63 23.09
C LYS A 91 15.23 2.93 24.26
N LEU A 92 15.08 4.22 24.62
CA LEU A 92 14.22 4.66 25.71
C LEU A 92 12.75 4.28 25.46
N LEU A 93 12.24 4.53 24.25
CA LEU A 93 10.89 4.13 23.87
C LEU A 93 10.71 2.60 23.99
N ARG A 94 11.69 1.82 23.53
CA ARG A 94 11.65 0.36 23.60
C ARG A 94 11.64 -0.16 25.05
N GLU A 95 12.43 0.44 25.93
CA GLU A 95 12.44 0.11 27.35
C GLU A 95 11.10 0.45 28.01
N ARG A 96 10.55 1.63 27.71
CA ARG A 96 9.25 2.05 28.23
C ARG A 96 8.13 1.09 27.80
N LEU A 97 8.10 0.69 26.54
CA LEU A 97 7.12 -0.26 26.02
C LEU A 97 7.25 -1.65 26.68
N ARG A 98 8.48 -2.12 26.93
CA ARG A 98 8.72 -3.39 27.65
C ARG A 98 8.23 -3.36 29.09
N ALA A 99 8.24 -2.20 29.73
CA ALA A 99 7.73 -2.01 31.08
C ALA A 99 6.21 -1.77 31.13
N THR A 100 5.57 -1.57 29.98
CA THR A 100 4.12 -1.33 29.89
C THR A 100 3.40 -2.66 29.74
N LEU A 101 2.54 -3.00 30.71
CA LEU A 101 1.82 -4.28 30.72
C LEU A 101 0.69 -4.32 29.70
N GLU A 102 -0.05 -3.22 29.55
CA GLU A 102 -1.23 -3.14 28.67
C GLU A 102 -1.14 -1.89 27.76
N PRO A 103 -0.29 -1.92 26.71
CA PRO A 103 -0.10 -0.78 25.81
C PRO A 103 -1.39 -0.26 25.17
N GLU A 104 -2.35 -1.13 24.90
CA GLU A 104 -3.65 -0.79 24.31
C GLU A 104 -4.53 0.07 25.23
N GLN A 105 -4.30 0.05 26.55
CA GLN A 105 -5.00 0.91 27.51
C GLN A 105 -4.28 2.24 27.76
N GLU A 106 -3.01 2.35 27.34
CA GLU A 106 -2.17 3.53 27.54
C GLU A 106 -1.90 4.31 26.24
N VAL A 107 -2.71 4.11 25.19
CA VAL A 107 -2.53 4.71 23.85
C VAL A 107 -2.27 6.22 23.92
N GLU A 108 -3.06 6.94 24.71
CA GLU A 108 -2.92 8.39 24.91
C GLU A 108 -1.52 8.79 25.40
N ARG A 109 -0.98 8.08 26.39
CA ARG A 109 0.37 8.31 26.91
C ARG A 109 1.44 7.91 25.90
N LEU A 110 1.19 6.86 25.12
CA LEU A 110 2.09 6.44 24.04
C LEU A 110 2.15 7.48 22.93
N ILE A 111 1.03 8.11 22.57
CA ILE A 111 0.99 9.21 21.61
C ILE A 111 1.83 10.38 22.14
N ASP A 112 1.63 10.81 23.39
CA ASP A 112 2.39 11.93 23.97
C ASP A 112 3.89 11.64 24.00
N LEU A 113 4.26 10.45 24.48
CA LEU A 113 5.66 10.02 24.51
C LEU A 113 6.28 9.98 23.11
N PHE A 114 5.58 9.41 22.14
CA PHE A 114 6.08 9.24 20.79
C PHE A 114 6.24 10.59 20.08
N THR A 115 5.20 11.45 20.15
CA THR A 115 5.22 12.76 19.50
C THR A 115 6.29 13.68 20.09
N ALA A 116 6.51 13.65 21.41
CA ALA A 116 7.59 14.39 22.05
C ALA A 116 8.99 13.85 21.68
N SER A 117 9.13 12.53 21.54
CA SER A 117 10.43 11.91 21.24
C SER A 117 10.88 12.15 19.79
N PHE A 118 9.92 12.16 18.85
CA PHE A 118 10.18 12.19 17.41
C PHE A 118 9.71 13.49 16.74
N GLU A 119 9.60 14.60 17.48
CA GLU A 119 9.03 15.85 16.97
C GLU A 119 9.69 16.32 15.66
N ASP A 120 11.02 16.35 15.60
CA ASP A 120 11.78 16.76 14.42
C ASP A 120 11.52 15.81 13.23
N GLU A 121 11.59 14.50 13.48
CA GLU A 121 11.32 13.49 12.46
C GLU A 121 9.88 13.52 11.96
N LEU A 122 8.91 13.90 12.80
CA LEU A 122 7.52 14.05 12.40
C LEU A 122 7.29 15.35 11.59
N ARG A 123 8.08 16.40 11.84
CA ARG A 123 7.95 17.70 11.16
C ARG A 123 8.62 17.72 9.78
N ASP A 124 9.82 17.16 9.68
CA ASP A 124 10.73 17.48 8.57
C ASP A 124 10.58 16.58 7.33
N ARG A 125 9.91 15.44 7.46
CA ARG A 125 9.79 14.44 6.38
C ARG A 125 8.38 13.89 6.25
N TRP A 126 8.11 13.27 5.10
CA TRP A 126 6.91 12.47 4.90
C TRP A 126 7.00 11.14 5.66
N ILE A 127 5.86 10.64 6.13
CA ILE A 127 5.73 9.32 6.74
C ILE A 127 4.84 8.49 5.84
N ALA A 128 5.43 7.49 5.20
CA ALA A 128 4.71 6.54 4.36
C ALA A 128 4.25 5.36 5.21
N LEU A 129 2.94 5.17 5.32
CA LEU A 129 2.30 4.03 5.98
C LEU A 129 1.71 3.11 4.91
N ASP A 130 2.45 2.07 4.56
CA ASP A 130 2.04 1.13 3.51
C ASP A 130 1.24 -0.03 4.11
N ASP A 131 0.19 -0.48 3.42
CA ASP A 131 -0.71 -1.55 3.83
C ASP A 131 -1.46 -1.30 5.16
N TYR A 132 -1.95 -0.07 5.34
CA TYR A 132 -2.64 0.40 6.55
C TYR A 132 -3.84 -0.46 6.97
N GLN A 133 -4.51 -1.15 6.03
CA GLN A 133 -5.65 -2.02 6.34
C GLN A 133 -5.35 -3.11 7.39
N ALA A 134 -4.07 -3.46 7.60
CA ALA A 134 -3.64 -4.41 8.61
C ALA A 134 -3.87 -3.92 10.05
N LEU A 135 -3.97 -2.59 10.28
CA LEU A 135 -4.27 -2.04 11.59
C LEU A 135 -5.76 -2.06 11.93
N ALA A 136 -6.62 -2.20 10.92
CA ALA A 136 -8.03 -1.87 11.08
C ALA A 136 -8.86 -2.97 11.78
N SER A 137 -8.20 -3.95 12.39
CA SER A 137 -8.76 -4.85 13.42
C SER A 137 -8.49 -4.37 14.85
N SER A 138 -7.62 -3.37 15.04
CA SER A 138 -7.23 -2.83 16.34
C SER A 138 -7.58 -1.35 16.42
N ALA A 139 -8.59 -1.05 17.24
CA ALA A 139 -8.99 0.32 17.54
C ALA A 139 -7.81 1.14 18.08
N ALA A 140 -7.11 0.59 19.06
CA ALA A 140 -6.00 1.24 19.72
C ALA A 140 -4.85 1.62 18.75
N CYS A 141 -4.60 0.80 17.73
CA CYS A 141 -3.64 1.13 16.67
C CYS A 141 -4.08 2.29 15.80
N GLU A 142 -5.36 2.32 15.41
CA GLU A 142 -5.92 3.44 14.64
C GLU A 142 -5.95 4.73 15.47
N ASP A 143 -6.29 4.66 16.76
CA ASP A 143 -6.23 5.79 17.71
C ASP A 143 -4.81 6.36 17.83
N PHE A 144 -3.81 5.49 17.91
CA PHE A 144 -2.41 5.91 17.97
C PHE A 144 -2.00 6.75 16.74
N VAL A 145 -2.36 6.30 15.53
CA VAL A 145 -2.05 7.02 14.29
C VAL A 145 -2.85 8.32 14.19
N GLU A 146 -4.14 8.28 14.53
CA GLU A 146 -4.99 9.48 14.58
C GLU A 146 -4.44 10.52 15.56
N GLY A 147 -3.96 10.08 16.72
CA GLY A 147 -3.31 10.91 17.73
C GLY A 147 -2.09 11.65 17.18
N ILE A 148 -1.22 10.96 16.45
CA ILE A 148 -0.07 11.58 15.78
C ILE A 148 -0.54 12.65 14.78
N ILE A 149 -1.53 12.33 13.95
CA ILE A 149 -2.08 13.28 12.96
C ILE A 149 -2.64 14.52 13.66
N LYS A 150 -3.39 14.35 14.76
CA LYS A 150 -4.03 15.48 15.45
C LYS A 150 -3.04 16.35 16.23
N ARG A 151 -1.98 15.77 16.80
CA ARG A 151 -1.05 16.49 17.70
C ARG A 151 0.18 17.06 17.02
N THR A 152 0.47 16.65 15.80
CA THR A 152 1.71 17.04 15.12
C THR A 152 1.43 17.58 13.73
N PRO A 153 2.33 18.40 13.15
CA PRO A 153 2.24 18.83 11.76
C PRO A 153 2.66 17.74 10.76
N ALA A 154 2.67 16.46 11.17
CA ALA A 154 3.20 15.38 10.36
C ALA A 154 2.52 15.28 9.00
N ARG A 155 3.36 15.07 7.98
CA ARG A 155 2.93 14.80 6.61
C ARG A 155 2.88 13.29 6.40
N ILE A 156 1.69 12.74 6.18
CA ILE A 156 1.47 11.29 6.12
C ILE A 156 0.93 10.92 4.74
N LEU A 157 1.57 9.95 4.10
CA LEU A 157 1.04 9.27 2.94
C LEU A 157 0.69 7.85 3.35
N LEU A 158 -0.57 7.45 3.25
CA LEU A 158 -0.98 6.08 3.56
C LEU A 158 -1.50 5.36 2.33
N THR A 159 -1.22 4.06 2.25
CA THR A 159 -1.87 3.15 1.30
C THR A 159 -2.80 2.23 2.08
N SER A 160 -4.01 2.04 1.59
CA SER A 160 -4.97 1.16 2.24
C SER A 160 -5.94 0.52 1.25
N ARG A 161 -6.46 -0.66 1.60
CA ARG A 161 -7.58 -1.29 0.90
C ARG A 161 -8.95 -0.73 1.31
N ARG A 162 -9.04 -0.14 2.49
CA ARG A 162 -10.26 0.46 3.04
C ARG A 162 -9.94 1.79 3.72
N ARG A 163 -10.90 2.70 3.75
CA ARG A 163 -10.74 3.97 4.45
C ARG A 163 -10.49 3.72 5.95
N PRO A 164 -9.46 4.33 6.57
CA PRO A 164 -9.28 4.32 8.02
C PRO A 164 -10.49 4.90 8.75
N ARG A 165 -10.77 4.47 9.98
CA ARG A 165 -11.97 4.88 10.71
C ARG A 165 -11.96 6.36 11.13
N TRP A 166 -10.76 6.89 11.36
CA TRP A 166 -10.54 8.28 11.77
C TRP A 166 -10.65 9.26 10.60
N ALA A 167 -10.65 8.77 9.36
CA ALA A 167 -10.74 9.59 8.18
C ALA A 167 -12.20 9.88 7.83
N ASP A 168 -12.75 10.96 8.38
CA ASP A 168 -14.13 11.35 8.15
C ASP A 168 -14.32 12.12 6.82
N ALA A 169 -15.51 11.99 6.22
CA ALA A 169 -15.86 12.66 4.97
C ALA A 169 -15.78 14.20 5.08
N ARG A 170 -16.05 14.77 6.26
CA ARG A 170 -15.94 16.21 6.51
C ARG A 170 -14.51 16.72 6.36
N GLN A 171 -13.53 15.97 6.84
CA GLN A 171 -12.12 16.35 6.77
C GLN A 171 -11.61 16.30 5.33
N ILE A 172 -12.12 15.36 4.52
CA ILE A 172 -11.85 15.31 3.08
C ILE A 172 -12.50 16.51 2.38
N LEU A 173 -13.77 16.81 2.69
CA LEU A 173 -14.52 17.91 2.08
C LEU A 173 -13.86 19.28 2.35
N TYR A 174 -13.34 19.48 3.56
CA TYR A 174 -12.63 20.71 3.93
C TYR A 174 -11.14 20.71 3.55
N GLY A 175 -10.65 19.66 2.87
CA GLY A 175 -9.28 19.59 2.38
C GLY A 175 -8.21 19.35 3.45
N GLU A 176 -8.60 18.92 4.65
CA GLU A 176 -7.65 18.50 5.69
C GLU A 176 -6.97 17.18 5.33
N LEU A 177 -7.74 16.27 4.72
CA LEU A 177 -7.30 14.99 4.18
C LEU A 177 -7.52 14.98 2.66
N TYR A 178 -6.62 14.33 1.91
CA TYR A 178 -6.81 14.12 0.48
C TYR A 178 -6.90 12.64 0.16
N GLU A 179 -8.03 12.20 -0.37
CA GLU A 179 -8.26 10.79 -0.74
C GLU A 179 -8.19 10.61 -2.26
N ILE A 180 -7.30 9.73 -2.70
CA ILE A 180 -7.31 9.19 -4.06
C ILE A 180 -7.90 7.78 -4.01
N GLY A 181 -9.14 7.70 -4.47
CA GLY A 181 -9.90 6.45 -4.53
C GLY A 181 -9.56 5.57 -5.74
N GLN A 182 -10.31 4.47 -5.86
CA GLN A 182 -10.17 3.50 -6.95
C GLN A 182 -10.35 4.11 -8.36
N ILE A 183 -11.31 5.03 -8.54
CA ILE A 183 -11.61 5.62 -9.85
C ILE A 183 -10.41 6.43 -10.38
N PRO A 184 -9.86 7.42 -9.64
CA PRO A 184 -8.64 8.09 -10.08
C PRO A 184 -7.45 7.14 -10.26
N LEU A 185 -7.32 6.10 -9.43
CA LEU A 185 -6.23 5.12 -9.50
C LEU A 185 -6.37 4.13 -10.67
N ALA A 186 -7.53 4.03 -11.31
CA ALA A 186 -7.67 3.21 -12.52
C ALA A 186 -6.79 3.78 -13.64
N MET A 187 -6.15 2.89 -14.40
CA MET A 187 -5.37 3.20 -15.58
C MET A 187 -6.26 3.78 -16.67
N SER A 188 -5.84 4.92 -17.23
CA SER A 188 -6.47 5.44 -18.45
C SER A 188 -6.09 4.61 -19.67
N GLU A 189 -6.77 4.83 -20.79
CA GLU A 189 -6.43 4.18 -22.06
C GLU A 189 -4.99 4.54 -22.47
N GLU A 190 -4.57 5.80 -22.29
CA GLU A 190 -3.21 6.25 -22.61
C GLU A 190 -2.15 5.57 -21.74
N GLU A 191 -2.44 5.38 -20.44
CA GLU A 191 -1.56 4.65 -19.50
C GLU A 191 -1.47 3.16 -19.87
N ALA A 192 -2.59 2.55 -20.27
CA ALA A 192 -2.63 1.15 -20.72
C ALA A 192 -1.91 0.95 -22.06
N GLU A 193 -2.06 1.86 -23.01
CA GLU A 193 -1.30 1.80 -24.26
C GLU A 193 0.21 2.01 -24.01
N ALA A 194 0.58 2.89 -23.09
CA ALA A 194 1.98 3.09 -22.70
C ALA A 194 2.58 1.81 -22.08
N LEU A 195 1.83 1.12 -21.22
CA LEU A 195 2.18 -0.21 -20.71
C LEU A 195 2.48 -1.19 -21.85
N LEU A 196 1.53 -1.35 -22.77
CA LEU A 196 1.62 -2.31 -23.88
C LEU A 196 2.80 -2.01 -24.80
N ARG A 197 3.01 -0.73 -25.14
CA ARG A 197 4.17 -0.30 -25.93
C ARG A 197 5.49 -0.65 -25.25
N HIS A 198 5.58 -0.47 -23.93
CA HIS A 198 6.81 -0.72 -23.18
C HIS A 198 7.20 -2.20 -23.15
N VAL A 199 6.21 -3.10 -23.06
CA VAL A 199 6.46 -4.56 -23.07
C VAL A 199 6.54 -5.15 -24.49
N GLY A 200 6.43 -4.33 -25.54
CA GLY A 200 6.44 -4.78 -26.93
C GLY A 200 5.17 -5.51 -27.38
N ALA A 201 4.09 -5.44 -26.60
CA ALA A 201 2.81 -6.03 -26.95
C ALA A 201 2.09 -5.20 -28.03
N LYS A 202 1.28 -5.86 -28.87
CA LYS A 202 0.47 -5.16 -29.87
C LYS A 202 -0.52 -4.22 -29.16
N PRO A 203 -0.72 -2.99 -29.65
CA PRO A 203 -1.73 -2.09 -29.10
C PRO A 203 -3.11 -2.75 -29.15
N ALA A 204 -3.68 -3.02 -27.98
CA ALA A 204 -5.01 -3.58 -27.83
C ALA A 204 -5.94 -2.46 -27.34
N ARG A 205 -6.47 -1.68 -28.30
CA ARG A 205 -7.44 -0.63 -27.99
C ARG A 205 -8.63 -1.21 -27.24
N GLY A 206 -9.05 -0.55 -26.17
CA GLY A 206 -10.17 -0.97 -25.32
C GLY A 206 -9.81 -1.99 -24.25
N LEU A 207 -8.55 -2.41 -24.13
CA LEU A 207 -8.12 -3.31 -23.05
C LEU A 207 -8.28 -2.64 -21.68
N ALA A 208 -8.05 -1.32 -21.57
CA ALA A 208 -8.32 -0.60 -20.33
C ALA A 208 -9.82 -0.63 -19.99
N ALA A 209 -10.70 -0.44 -20.98
CA ALA A 209 -12.14 -0.54 -20.76
C ALA A 209 -12.57 -1.96 -20.32
N LEU A 210 -12.01 -3.01 -20.94
CA LEU A 210 -12.27 -4.41 -20.57
C LEU A 210 -11.76 -4.75 -19.16
N ALA A 211 -10.62 -4.19 -18.78
CA ALA A 211 -10.02 -4.36 -17.45
C ALA A 211 -10.57 -3.37 -16.41
N HIS A 212 -11.54 -2.51 -16.77
CA HIS A 212 -11.99 -1.38 -15.97
C HIS A 212 -10.84 -0.50 -15.43
N GLY A 213 -9.75 -0.40 -16.18
CA GLY A 213 -8.53 0.30 -15.83
C GLY A 213 -7.74 -0.34 -14.69
N TRP A 214 -7.96 -1.61 -14.33
CA TRP A 214 -7.24 -2.23 -13.23
C TRP A 214 -5.77 -2.54 -13.62
N PRO A 215 -4.76 -1.89 -13.01
CA PRO A 215 -3.37 -2.01 -13.43
C PRO A 215 -2.80 -3.44 -13.33
N ALA A 216 -3.23 -4.23 -12.35
CA ALA A 216 -2.78 -5.61 -12.22
C ALA A 216 -3.25 -6.50 -13.38
N VAL A 217 -4.51 -6.37 -13.82
CA VAL A 217 -5.05 -7.11 -14.97
C VAL A 217 -4.37 -6.66 -16.25
N LEU A 218 -4.20 -5.35 -16.43
CA LEU A 218 -3.48 -4.80 -17.59
C LEU A 218 -2.02 -5.27 -17.62
N GLY A 219 -1.35 -5.28 -16.47
CA GLY A 219 0.01 -5.80 -16.31
C GLY A 219 0.12 -7.26 -16.73
N LEU A 220 -0.85 -8.11 -16.36
CA LEU A 220 -0.88 -9.49 -16.83
C LEU A 220 -1.12 -9.60 -18.34
N ALA A 221 -2.13 -8.92 -18.86
CA ALA A 221 -2.47 -8.97 -20.27
C ALA A 221 -1.29 -8.53 -21.16
N ALA A 222 -0.50 -7.57 -20.68
CA ALA A 222 0.72 -7.10 -21.31
C ALA A 222 1.82 -8.19 -21.39
N HIS A 223 1.90 -9.09 -20.42
CA HIS A 223 2.88 -10.19 -20.40
C HIS A 223 2.37 -11.49 -21.05
N SER A 224 1.13 -11.51 -21.52
CA SER A 224 0.55 -12.70 -22.16
C SER A 224 0.78 -12.58 -23.67
N GLU A 225 1.74 -13.33 -24.24
CA GLU A 225 2.06 -13.31 -25.68
C GLU A 225 0.87 -13.72 -26.58
N HIS A 226 -0.19 -14.28 -25.98
CA HIS A 226 -1.45 -14.59 -26.63
C HIS A 226 -2.63 -14.14 -25.74
N PRO A 227 -3.71 -13.53 -26.29
CA PRO A 227 -4.92 -13.19 -25.53
C PRO A 227 -5.76 -14.42 -25.15
N HIS A 228 -5.17 -15.61 -25.14
CA HIS A 228 -5.71 -16.78 -24.45
C HIS A 228 -5.11 -16.77 -23.05
N LEU A 229 -5.94 -16.56 -22.02
CA LEU A 229 -5.55 -16.77 -20.63
C LEU A 229 -4.89 -18.16 -20.53
N PRO A 230 -3.57 -18.27 -20.27
CA PRO A 230 -2.95 -19.57 -20.11
C PRO A 230 -3.48 -20.16 -18.81
N THR A 231 -4.23 -21.24 -18.91
CA THR A 231 -4.79 -21.97 -17.77
C THR A 231 -3.71 -22.62 -16.89
N SER A 232 -2.44 -22.58 -17.29
CA SER A 232 -1.34 -23.29 -16.61
C SER A 232 -0.13 -22.45 -16.19
N ASP A 233 0.09 -21.25 -16.75
CA ASP A 233 1.41 -20.58 -16.65
C ASP A 233 1.40 -19.28 -15.83
N LEU A 234 0.25 -18.92 -15.23
CA LEU A 234 0.23 -17.89 -14.21
C LEU A 234 0.91 -18.42 -12.95
N PRO A 235 1.92 -17.71 -12.38
CA PRO A 235 2.48 -18.08 -11.09
C PRO A 235 1.33 -18.27 -10.08
N ALA A 236 1.31 -19.39 -9.36
CA ALA A 236 0.18 -19.74 -8.49
C ALA A 236 -0.23 -18.61 -7.54
N ALA A 237 0.75 -17.84 -7.04
CA ALA A 237 0.53 -16.66 -6.20
C ALA A 237 -0.23 -15.52 -6.91
N LEU A 238 -0.06 -15.34 -8.22
CA LEU A 238 -0.85 -14.40 -9.02
C LEU A 238 -2.27 -14.94 -9.20
N TYR A 239 -2.44 -16.23 -9.56
CA TYR A 239 -3.77 -16.82 -9.70
C TYR A 239 -4.58 -16.78 -8.40
N GLU A 240 -3.99 -17.17 -7.27
CA GLU A 240 -4.61 -17.07 -5.94
C GLU A 240 -4.96 -15.63 -5.58
N PHE A 241 -4.05 -14.69 -5.82
CA PHE A 241 -4.31 -13.27 -5.63
C PHE A 241 -5.47 -12.77 -6.51
N PHE A 242 -5.52 -13.16 -7.78
CA PHE A 242 -6.61 -12.78 -8.69
C PHE A 242 -7.93 -13.40 -8.28
N ALA A 243 -7.95 -14.69 -7.93
CA ALA A 243 -9.14 -15.38 -7.47
C ALA A 243 -9.69 -14.73 -6.18
N GLU A 244 -8.81 -14.42 -5.23
CA GLU A 244 -9.19 -13.77 -3.97
C GLU A 244 -9.71 -12.34 -4.20
N GLU A 245 -9.03 -11.54 -5.02
CA GLU A 245 -9.44 -10.15 -5.28
C GLU A 245 -10.68 -10.06 -6.17
N LEU A 246 -10.83 -10.92 -7.19
CA LEU A 246 -12.06 -11.01 -8.00
C LEU A 246 -13.24 -11.45 -7.13
N TYR A 247 -13.05 -12.43 -6.24
CA TYR A 247 -14.08 -12.84 -5.30
C TYR A 247 -14.45 -11.71 -4.32
N ARG A 248 -13.48 -10.97 -3.79
CA ARG A 248 -13.73 -9.86 -2.85
C ARG A 248 -14.40 -8.66 -3.50
N THR A 249 -14.06 -8.34 -4.74
CA THR A 249 -14.64 -7.21 -5.49
C THR A 249 -16.00 -7.57 -6.13
N ALA A 250 -16.30 -8.85 -6.31
CA ALA A 250 -17.59 -9.31 -6.79
C ALA A 250 -18.75 -8.87 -5.88
N SER A 251 -19.92 -8.66 -6.49
CA SER A 251 -21.15 -8.39 -5.74
C SER A 251 -21.52 -9.58 -4.83
N PRO A 252 -22.30 -9.36 -3.75
CA PRO A 252 -22.72 -10.44 -2.86
C PRO A 252 -23.42 -11.60 -3.58
N ALA A 253 -24.22 -11.29 -4.61
CA ALA A 253 -24.91 -12.27 -5.43
C ALA A 253 -23.94 -13.12 -6.26
N VAL A 254 -22.91 -12.49 -6.86
CA VAL A 254 -21.88 -13.20 -7.62
C VAL A 254 -21.02 -14.06 -6.71
N ARG A 255 -20.65 -13.59 -5.51
CA ARG A 255 -19.92 -14.42 -4.53
C ARG A 255 -20.70 -15.67 -4.13
N GLN A 256 -22.00 -15.53 -3.83
CA GLN A 256 -22.84 -16.68 -3.52
C GLN A 256 -22.95 -17.65 -4.71
N ALA A 257 -23.08 -17.15 -5.93
CA ALA A 257 -23.13 -17.98 -7.12
C ALA A 257 -21.81 -18.74 -7.35
N LEU A 258 -20.67 -18.08 -7.17
CA LEU A 258 -19.34 -18.70 -7.29
C LEU A 258 -19.13 -19.80 -6.23
N VAL A 259 -19.52 -19.56 -4.97
CA VAL A 259 -19.46 -20.59 -3.92
C VAL A 259 -20.35 -21.79 -4.27
N ARG A 260 -21.56 -21.54 -4.78
CA ARG A 260 -22.46 -22.61 -5.22
C ARG A 260 -21.88 -23.40 -6.40
N LEU A 261 -21.27 -22.73 -7.37
CA LEU A 261 -20.63 -23.37 -8.51
C LEU A 261 -19.39 -24.19 -8.11
N ALA A 262 -18.61 -23.72 -7.13
CA ALA A 262 -17.46 -24.46 -6.60
C ALA A 262 -17.83 -25.74 -5.83
N LEU A 263 -19.10 -25.89 -5.44
CA LEU A 263 -19.64 -27.09 -4.78
C LEU A 263 -20.26 -28.08 -5.79
N VAL A 264 -20.38 -27.70 -7.07
CA VAL A 264 -20.82 -28.62 -8.13
C VAL A 264 -19.60 -29.39 -8.64
N PRO A 265 -19.64 -30.74 -8.68
CA PRO A 265 -18.52 -31.57 -9.10
C PRO A 265 -18.17 -31.44 -10.59
#